data_AF-A0A3C0QCJ3-F1
#
_entry.id   AF-A0A3C0QCJ3-F1
#
_cell.length_a   1.000
_cell.length_b   1.000
_cell.length_c   1.000
_cell.angle_alpha   90.00
_cell.angle_beta   90.00
_cell.angle_gamma   90.00
#
_symmetry.space_group_name_H-M   'P 1'
#
loop_
_entity.id
_entity.type
_entity.pdbx_description
1 polymer ?
#
loop_
_entity_poly.entity_id
_entity_poly.type
_entity_poly.pdbx_seq_one_letter_code
_entity_poly.pdbx_strand_id
1 'polypeptide(L)' 'MEIILLEKIANLGAMGEKVHVKPGFGRNYLIPQGKAAPATAKNIAEYEGRRAELEKAAAE' A
#
# COMPACT_ATOMS: atom_id res chain seq x y z
N MET A 1 -2.80 -11.32 6.51
CA MET A 1 -1.54 -10.84 5.89
C MET A 1 -1.66 -9.35 5.75
N GLU A 2 -0.69 -8.60 6.26
CA GLU A 2 -0.72 -7.14 6.15
C GLU A 2 -0.08 -6.68 4.84
N ILE A 3 -0.75 -5.75 4.17
CA ILE A 3 -0.30 -5.14 2.93
C ILE A 3 -0.52 -3.63 2.98
N ILE A 4 0.23 -2.90 2.17
CA ILE A 4 0.06 -1.47 1.92
C ILE A 4 -0.50 -1.34 0.50
N LEU A 5 -1.63 -0.65 0.36
CA LEU A 5 -2.25 -0.40 -0.94
C LEU A 5 -1.42 0.63 -1.73
N LEU A 6 -1.07 0.30 -2.96
CA LEU A 6 -0.38 1.21 -3.88
C LEU A 6 -1.34 1.98 -4.79
N GLU A 7 -2.61 1.57 -4.81
CA GLU A 7 -3.70 2.25 -5.52
C GLU A 7 -4.97 2.21 -4.66
N LYS A 8 -5.96 3.04 -5.01
CA LYS A 8 -7.27 2.99 -4.38
C LYS A 8 -8.03 1.75 -4.87
N ILE A 9 -8.42 0.87 -3.96
CA ILE A 9 -9.19 -0.34 -4.28
C ILE A 9 -10.57 -0.26 -3.64
N ALA A 10 -11.61 -0.41 -4.46
CA ALA A 10 -12.98 -0.44 -3.98
C ALA A 10 -13.17 -1.56 -2.95
N ASN A 11 -13.79 -1.24 -1.81
CA ASN A 11 -14.02 -2.13 -0.67
C ASN A 11 -12.77 -2.61 0.09
N LEU A 12 -11.59 -2.04 -0.20
CA LEU A 12 -10.37 -2.33 0.57
C LEU A 12 -9.85 -1.09 1.31
N GLY A 13 -9.67 0.03 0.62
CA GLY A 13 -9.10 1.23 1.21
C GLY A 13 -8.54 2.22 0.19
N ALA A 14 -7.98 3.30 0.71
CA ALA A 14 -7.31 4.33 -0.08
C ALA A 14 -5.86 3.94 -0.41
N MET A 15 -5.28 4.62 -1.39
CA MET A 15 -3.85 4.50 -1.70
C MET A 15 -3.03 4.89 -0.47
N GLY A 16 -2.06 4.04 -0.11
CA GLY A 16 -1.20 4.19 1.06
C GLY A 16 -1.77 3.67 2.36
N GLU A 17 -2.98 3.11 2.35
CA GLU A 17 -3.57 2.53 3.55
C GLU A 17 -3.01 1.14 3.83
N LYS A 18 -2.73 0.87 5.11
CA LYS A 18 -2.33 -0.47 5.57
C LYS A 18 -3.59 -1.27 5.88
N VAL A 19 -3.79 -2.37 5.17
CA VAL A 19 -4.98 -3.21 5.30
C VAL A 19 -4.61 -4.66 5.56
N HIS A 20 -5.46 -5.35 6.32
CA HIS A 20 -5.29 -6.78 6.60
C HIS A 20 -6.16 -7.60 5.64
N VAL A 21 -5.52 -8.42 4.81
CA VAL A 21 -6.22 -9.27 3.83
C VAL A 21 -5.90 -10.75 4.03
N LYS A 22 -6.73 -11.61 3.42
CA LYS A 22 -6.43 -13.04 3.34
C LYS A 22 -5.11 -13.26 2.59
N PRO A 23 -4.20 -14.15 3.07
CA PRO A 23 -2.89 -14.35 2.45
C PRO A 23 -2.94 -14.67 0.96
N GLY A 24 -3.90 -15.51 0.52
CA GLY A 24 -4.06 -15.85 -0.89
C GLY A 24 -4.45 -14.65 -1.76
N PHE A 25 -5.30 -13.76 -1.26
CA PHE A 25 -5.72 -12.57 -2.00
C PHE A 25 -4.56 -11.60 -2.21
N GLY A 26 -3.73 -11.38 -1.19
CA GLY A 26 -2.55 -10.53 -1.37
C GLY A 26 -1.46 -11.19 -2.23
N ARG A 27 -1.12 -12.47 -1.97
CA ARG A 27 -0.01 -13.14 -2.67
C ARG A 27 -0.30 -13.45 -4.14
N ASN A 28 -1.54 -13.78 -4.48
CA ASN A 28 -1.88 -14.26 -5.82
C ASN A 28 -2.55 -13.19 -6.69
N TYR A 29 -3.06 -12.11 -6.10
CA TYR A 29 -3.78 -11.07 -6.85
C TYR A 29 -3.15 -9.69 -6.65
N LEU A 30 -3.10 -9.17 -5.43
CA LEU A 30 -2.70 -7.77 -5.21
C LEU A 30 -1.21 -7.51 -5.45
N ILE A 31 -0.33 -8.37 -4.96
CA ILE A 31 1.12 -8.20 -5.11
C ILE A 31 1.56 -8.42 -6.57
N PRO A 32 1.15 -9.50 -7.27
CA PRO A 32 1.55 -9.71 -8.67
C PRO A 32 1.00 -8.65 -9.63
N GLN A 33 -0.17 -8.06 -9.33
CA GLN A 33 -0.74 -6.98 -10.13
C GLN A 33 -0.17 -5.59 -9.79
N GLY A 34 0.76 -5.50 -8.82
CA GLY A 34 1.34 -4.22 -8.40
C GLY A 34 0.36 -3.30 -7.66
N LYS A 35 -0.76 -3.84 -7.18
CA LYS A 35 -1.82 -3.08 -6.47
C LYS A 35 -1.51 -2.88 -4.99
N ALA A 36 -0.66 -3.74 -4.43
CA ALA A 36 -0.24 -3.66 -3.04
C ALA A 36 1.17 -4.20 -2.84
N ALA A 37 1.83 -3.72 -1.78
CA ALA A 37 3.10 -4.24 -1.30
C ALA A 37 2.91 -4.97 0.05
N PRO A 38 3.75 -5.95 0.40
CA PRO A 38 3.75 -6.53 1.74
C PRO A 38 4.08 -5.44 2.78
N ALA A 39 3.33 -5.38 3.88
CA ALA A 39 3.57 -4.41 4.95
C ALA A 39 4.73 -4.88 5.87
N THR A 40 5.94 -4.96 5.32
CA THR A 40 7.15 -5.18 6.12
C THR A 40 7.62 -3.86 6.73
N ALA A 41 8.33 -3.91 7.86
CA ALA A 41 8.86 -2.70 8.51
C ALA A 41 9.68 -1.81 7.55
N LYS A 42 10.42 -2.43 6.63
CA LYS A 42 11.17 -1.72 5.57
C LYS A 42 10.24 -1.01 4.59
N ASN A 43 9.20 -1.68 4.11
CA ASN A 43 8.27 -1.11 3.14
C ASN A 43 7.40 -0.01 3.78
N ILE A 44 7.06 -0.14 5.07
CA ILE A 44 6.35 0.91 5.81
C ILE A 44 7.23 2.17 5.88
N ALA A 45 8.50 2.04 6.27
CA ALA A 45 9.42 3.18 6.34
C ALA A 45 9.68 3.83 4.97
N GLU A 46 9.83 3.04 3.90
CA GLU A 46 9.94 3.58 2.53
C GLU A 46 8.66 4.30 2.10
N TYR A 47 7.49 3.77 2.46
CA TYR A 47 6.22 4.36 2.08
C TYR A 47 5.95 5.66 2.85
N GLU A 48 6.25 5.71 4.15
CA GLU A 48 6.16 6.95 4.94
C GLU A 48 7.10 8.04 4.41
N GLY A 49 8.33 7.66 4.04
CA GLY A 49 9.28 8.58 3.40
C GLY A 49 8.77 9.14 2.08
N ARG A 50 8.19 8.28 1.22
CA ARG A 50 7.58 8.71 -0.05
C ARG A 50 6.30 9.52 0.14
N ARG A 51 5.51 9.23 1.19
CA ARG A 51 4.27 9.96 1.47
C ARG A 51 4.55 11.41 1.85
N ALA A 52 5.60 11.66 2.63
CA ALA A 52 6.02 13.01 2.99
C ALA A 52 6.46 13.84 1.77
N GLU A 53 7.03 13.20 0.75
CA GLU A 53 7.40 13.86 -0.51
C GLU A 53 6.16 14.14 -1.38
N LEU A 54 5.25 13.17 -1.47
CA LEU A 54 4.02 13.28 -2.27
C LEU A 54 3.00 14.27 -1.69
N GLU A 55 2.89 14.37 -0.37
CA GLU A 55 2.03 15.39 0.28
C GLU A 55 2.59 16.81 0.11
N LYS A 56 3.92 16.97 0.10
CA LYS A 56 4.56 18.27 -0.19
C LYS A 56 4.33 18.71 -1.63
N ALA A 57 4.38 17.78 -2.59
CA ALA A 57 4.14 18.08 -4.00
C ALA A 57 2.66 18.35 -4.34
N ALA A 58 1.71 17.84 -3.54
CA ALA A 58 0.28 18.04 -3.75
C ALA A 58 -0.28 19.34 -3.13
N ALA A 59 0.55 20.08 -2.36
CA ALA A 59 0.17 21.31 -1.68
C ALA A 59 0.61 22.60 -2.41
N GLU A 60 1.26 22.48 -3.57
CA GLU A 60 1.62 23.60 -4.45
C GLU A 60 0.65 23.76 -5.63
#